data_AF-A0A536NYN3-F1
#
_entry.id   AF-A0A536NYN3-F1
#
_cell.length_a   1.000
_cell.length_b   1.000
_cell.length_c   1.000
_cell.angle_alpha   90.00
_cell.angle_beta   90.00
_cell.angle_gamma   90.00
#
_symmetry.space_group_name_H-M   'P 1'
#
loop_
_entity.id
_entity.type
_entity.pdbx_description
1 polymer ?
#
loop_
_entity_poly.entity_id
_entity_poly.type
_entity_poly.pdbx_seq_one_letter_code
_entity_poly.pdbx_strand_id
1 'polypeptide(L)'
;MWAAYLFVLIALVSFPQAVQAFLHGDTFVGIAWLSQSFLQLVLLPIIIVGQNVISASQDARAEADHITLTTLHAINVQQLKMLEQQQAMLKQQRE
;
A
#
# COMPACT_ATOMS: atom_id res chain seq x y z
N MET A 1 11.45 0.42 2.72
CA MET A 1 12.45 -0.27 1.85
C MET A 1 13.49 -1.06 2.65
N TRP A 2 14.10 -0.51 3.71
CA TRP A 2 15.21 -1.16 4.44
C TRP A 2 14.84 -2.46 5.20
N ALA A 3 13.62 -2.55 5.74
CA ALA A 3 13.16 -3.75 6.44
C ALA A 3 13.10 -5.01 5.54
N ALA A 4 12.83 -4.84 4.25
CA ALA A 4 12.82 -5.95 3.29
C ALA A 4 14.21 -6.60 3.15
N TYR A 5 15.24 -5.75 3.01
CA TYR A 5 16.62 -6.21 2.91
C TYR A 5 17.10 -6.87 4.21
N LEU A 6 16.71 -6.34 5.37
CA LEU A 6 17.05 -6.92 6.67
C LEU A 6 16.49 -8.34 6.83
N PHE A 7 15.24 -8.56 6.43
CA PHE A 7 14.62 -9.87 6.54
C PHE A 7 15.05 -10.88 5.46
N VAL A 8 15.42 -10.41 4.27
CA VAL A 8 16.10 -11.25 3.27
C VAL A 8 17.45 -11.73 3.81
N LEU A 9 18.20 -10.88 4.50
CA LEU A 9 19.44 -11.27 5.18
C LEU A 9 19.18 -12.32 6.28
N ILE A 10 18.14 -12.14 7.10
CA ILE A 10 17.76 -13.11 8.13
C ILE A 10 17.33 -14.46 7.52
N ALA A 11 16.62 -14.44 6.39
CA ALA A 11 16.26 -15.66 5.66
C ALA A 11 17.48 -16.37 5.07
N LEU A 12 18.49 -15.63 4.59
CA LEU A 12 19.76 -16.22 4.13
C LEU A 12 20.52 -16.94 5.25
N VAL A 13 20.35 -16.54 6.51
CA VAL A 13 20.96 -17.20 7.68
C VAL A 13 20.31 -18.56 7.98
N SER A 14 19.04 -18.77 7.66
CA SER A 14 18.35 -20.07 7.87
C SER A 14 18.57 -21.06 6.72
N PHE A 15 19.06 -20.60 5.56
CA PHE A 15 19.44 -21.44 4.41
C PHE A 15 20.51 -22.52 4.71
N PRO A 16 21.62 -22.24 5.42
CA PRO A 16 22.61 -23.28 5.74
C PRO A 16 22.05 -24.40 6.64
N GLN A 17 21.07 -24.13 7.49
CA GLN A 17 20.44 -25.18 8.31
C GLN A 17 19.64 -26.18 7.45
N ALA A 18 19.01 -25.71 6.37
CA ALA A 18 18.41 -26.57 5.35
C ALA A 18 19.41 -27.55 4.73
N VAL A 19 20.55 -27.00 4.32
CA VAL A 19 21.59 -27.71 3.58
C VAL A 19 22.26 -28.74 4.49
N GLN A 20 22.52 -28.38 5.75
CA GLN A 20 23.07 -29.33 6.74
C GLN A 20 22.10 -30.47 7.05
N ALA A 21 20.80 -30.20 7.18
CA ALA A 21 19.81 -31.27 7.35
C ALA A 21 19.74 -32.21 6.14
N PHE A 22 19.96 -31.69 4.92
CA PHE A 22 20.03 -32.47 3.69
C PHE A 22 21.26 -33.40 3.63
N LEU A 23 22.39 -32.98 4.21
CA LEU A 23 23.65 -33.75 4.25
C LEU A 23 23.65 -34.90 5.28
N HIS A 24 22.81 -34.84 6.32
CA HIS A 24 22.78 -35.83 7.41
C HIS A 24 21.86 -37.05 7.16
N GLY A 25 21.20 -37.14 6.01
CA GLY A 25 20.54 -38.37 5.54
C GLY A 25 19.05 -38.55 5.87
N ASP A 26 18.41 -37.57 6.51
CA ASP A 26 16.96 -37.56 6.76
C ASP A 26 16.27 -36.43 5.98
N THR A 27 16.51 -36.45 4.66
CA THR A 27 16.17 -35.41 3.68
C THR A 27 14.72 -34.93 3.78
N PHE A 28 13.80 -35.84 4.07
CA PHE A 28 12.38 -35.52 4.18
C PHE A 28 12.08 -34.65 5.42
N VAL A 29 12.64 -34.99 6.57
CA VAL A 29 12.44 -34.25 7.83
C VAL A 29 13.09 -32.88 7.74
N GLY A 30 14.29 -32.79 7.15
CA GLY A 30 14.99 -31.52 6.93
C GLY A 30 14.24 -30.57 6.01
N ILE A 31 13.72 -31.07 4.89
CA ILE A 31 12.92 -30.26 3.94
C ILE A 31 11.57 -29.86 4.54
N ALA A 32 10.91 -30.76 5.29
CA ALA A 32 9.63 -30.47 5.93
C ALA A 32 9.77 -29.38 7.00
N TRP A 33 10.79 -29.49 7.87
CA TRP A 33 11.08 -28.47 8.88
C TRP A 33 11.48 -27.14 8.24
N LEU A 34 12.34 -27.18 7.21
CA LEU A 34 12.70 -25.99 6.47
C LEU A 34 11.46 -25.35 5.85
N SER A 35 10.68 -26.06 5.07
CA SER A 35 9.48 -25.54 4.41
C SER A 35 8.56 -24.83 5.40
N GLN A 36 8.23 -25.48 6.53
CA GLN A 36 7.30 -24.92 7.50
C GLN A 36 7.89 -23.71 8.25
N SER A 37 9.06 -23.85 8.87
CA SER A 37 9.63 -22.79 9.72
C SER A 37 10.24 -21.65 8.90
N PHE A 38 10.83 -21.93 7.74
CA PHE A 38 11.37 -20.91 6.83
C PHE A 38 10.26 -20.07 6.21
N LEU A 39 9.23 -20.69 5.63
CA LEU A 39 8.11 -19.93 5.07
C LEU A 39 7.47 -19.05 6.13
N GLN A 40 7.23 -19.56 7.35
CA GLN A 40 6.66 -18.75 8.42
C GLN A 40 7.55 -17.54 8.79
N LEU A 41 8.86 -17.74 8.91
CA LEU A 41 9.80 -16.65 9.25
C LEU A 41 9.87 -15.59 8.14
N VAL A 42 9.70 -15.99 6.88
CA VAL A 42 9.71 -15.12 5.69
C VAL A 42 8.35 -14.45 5.45
N LEU A 43 7.25 -15.04 5.91
CA LEU A 43 5.90 -14.56 5.63
C LEU A 43 5.59 -13.25 6.38
N LEU A 44 5.92 -13.14 7.66
CA LEU A 44 5.75 -11.92 8.45
C LEU A 44 6.39 -10.66 7.82
N PRO A 45 7.68 -10.68 7.44
CA PRO A 45 8.31 -9.49 6.84
C PRO A 45 7.83 -9.17 5.43
N ILE A 46 7.46 -10.17 4.62
CA ILE A 46 6.80 -9.93 3.34
C ILE A 46 5.51 -9.15 3.54
N ILE A 47 4.69 -9.53 4.53
CA ILE A 47 3.47 -8.79 4.88
C ILE A 47 3.81 -7.37 5.28
N ILE A 48 4.75 -7.17 6.21
CA ILE A 48 5.11 -5.83 6.72
C ILE A 48 5.58 -4.91 5.58
N VAL A 49 6.40 -5.40 4.66
CA VAL A 49 6.87 -4.61 3.52
C VAL A 49 5.75 -4.35 2.53
N GLY A 50 4.91 -5.34 2.23
CA GLY A 50 3.75 -5.19 1.37
C GLY A 50 2.79 -4.11 1.88
N GLN A 51 2.48 -4.14 3.18
CA GLN A 51 1.65 -3.12 3.82
C GLN A 51 2.29 -1.73 3.75
N ASN A 52 3.59 -1.60 4.01
CA ASN A 52 4.29 -0.32 3.92
C ASN A 52 4.27 0.29 2.50
N VAL A 53 4.42 -0.54 1.46
CA VAL A 53 4.34 -0.08 0.06
C VAL A 53 2.91 0.37 -0.29
N ILE A 54 1.90 -0.38 0.17
CA ILE A 54 0.50 -0.01 -0.03
C ILE A 54 0.21 1.29 0.69
N SER A 55 0.56 1.44 1.97
CA SER A 55 0.35 2.67 2.75
C SER A 55 0.96 3.90 2.07
N ALA A 56 2.22 3.83 1.63
CA ALA A 56 2.86 4.95 0.94
C ALA A 56 2.12 5.35 -0.36
N SER A 57 1.56 4.37 -1.09
CA SER A 57 0.75 4.64 -2.28
C SER A 57 -0.63 5.21 -1.94
N GLN A 58 -1.21 4.82 -0.79
CA GLN A 58 -2.49 5.33 -0.30
C GLN A 58 -2.35 6.77 0.19
N ASP A 59 -1.26 7.11 0.89
CA ASP A 59 -1.00 8.47 1.35
C ASP A 59 -0.88 9.43 0.16
N ALA A 60 -0.15 9.05 -0.89
CA ALA A 60 -0.05 9.84 -2.12
C ALA A 60 -1.40 10.01 -2.83
N ARG A 61 -2.25 8.97 -2.83
CA ARG A 61 -3.60 9.03 -3.39
C ARG A 61 -4.53 9.90 -2.55
N ALA A 62 -4.45 9.80 -1.22
CA ALA A 62 -5.27 10.58 -0.31
C ALA A 62 -5.00 12.09 -0.47
N GLU A 63 -3.74 12.48 -0.67
CA GLU A 63 -3.40 13.87 -0.94
C GLU A 63 -3.92 14.36 -2.30
N ALA A 64 -3.77 13.55 -3.35
CA ALA A 64 -4.33 13.86 -4.66
C ALA A 64 -5.87 13.99 -4.61
N ASP A 65 -6.54 13.05 -3.94
CA ASP A 65 -7.99 13.05 -3.77
C ASP A 65 -8.47 14.28 -2.98
N HIS A 66 -7.73 14.70 -1.94
CA HIS A 66 -8.04 15.92 -1.20
C HIS A 66 -8.00 17.15 -2.12
N ILE A 67 -6.98 17.29 -2.95
CA ILE A 67 -6.85 18.42 -3.89
C ILE A 67 -8.00 18.38 -4.91
N THR A 68 -8.30 17.20 -5.47
CA THR A 68 -9.41 17.01 -6.41
C THR A 68 -10.74 17.38 -5.78
N LEU A 69 -11.04 16.90 -4.57
CA LEU A 69 -12.28 17.21 -3.85
C LEU A 69 -12.42 18.70 -3.55
N THR A 70 -11.33 19.35 -3.14
CA THR A 70 -11.32 20.79 -2.86
C THR A 70 -11.58 21.59 -4.13
N THR A 71 -10.97 21.18 -5.24
CA THR A 71 -11.16 21.81 -6.56
C THR A 71 -12.60 21.64 -7.05
N LEU A 72 -13.15 20.43 -6.93
CA LEU A 72 -14.56 20.15 -7.27
C LEU A 72 -15.54 20.96 -6.42
N HIS A 73 -15.24 21.13 -5.13
CA HIS A 73 -16.04 21.98 -4.25
C HIS A 73 -16.00 23.44 -4.69
N ALA A 74 -14.82 23.98 -5.00
CA ALA A 74 -14.67 25.35 -5.50
C ALA A 74 -15.45 25.58 -6.80
N ILE A 75 -15.39 24.62 -7.74
CA ILE A 75 -16.15 24.67 -8.99
C ILE A 75 -17.66 24.67 -8.71
N ASN A 76 -18.16 23.80 -7.82
CA ASN A 76 -19.57 23.79 -7.44
C ASN A 76 -20.04 25.13 -6.87
N VAL A 77 -19.24 25.74 -5.99
CA VAL A 77 -19.55 27.06 -5.42
C VAL A 77 -19.60 28.14 -6.52
N GLN A 78 -18.69 28.10 -7.48
CA GLN A 78 -18.72 29.03 -8.62
C GLN A 78 -19.95 28.83 -9.51
N GLN A 79 -20.33 27.58 -9.79
CA GLN A 79 -21.53 27.27 -10.56
C GLN A 79 -22.79 27.79 -9.87
N LEU A 80 -22.93 27.59 -8.55
CA LEU A 80 -24.03 28.12 -7.75
C LEU A 80 -24.11 29.64 -7.85
N LYS A 81 -23.00 30.35 -7.67
CA LYS A 81 -22.95 31.82 -7.83
C LYS A 81 -23.35 32.27 -9.23
N MET A 82 -22.92 31.56 -10.27
CA MET A 82 -23.29 31.91 -11.64
C MET A 82 -24.79 31.72 -11.91
N LEU A 83 -25.39 30.65 -11.36
CA LEU A 83 -26.84 30.44 -11.42
C LEU A 83 -27.61 31.56 -10.70
N GLU A 84 -27.16 31.97 -9.52
CA GLU A 84 -27.75 33.11 -8.80
C GLU A 84 -27.65 34.41 -9.60
N GLN A 85 -26.50 34.70 -10.21
CA GLN A 85 -26.32 35.87 -11.06
C GLN A 85 -27.21 35.84 -12.30
N GLN A 86 -27.35 34.70 -12.96
CA GLN A 86 -28.26 34.54 -14.08
C GLN A 86 -29.72 34.78 -13.67
N GLN A 87 -30.14 34.26 -12.52
CA GLN A 87 -31.48 34.53 -12.01
C GLN A 87 -31.70 36.01 -11.70
N ALA A 88 -30.72 36.69 -11.11
CA ALA A 88 -30.79 38.11 -10.83
C ALA A 88 -30.92 38.94 -12.13
N MET A 89 -30.11 38.64 -13.14
CA MET A 89 -30.18 39.28 -14.46
C MET A 89 -31.54 39.06 -15.13
N LEU A 90 -32.08 37.84 -15.07
CA LEU A 90 -33.39 37.52 -15.63
C LEU A 90 -34.54 38.25 -14.92
N LYS A 91 -34.45 38.47 -13.61
CA LYS A 91 -35.42 39.29 -12.88
C LYS A 91 -35.35 40.75 -13.30
N GLN A 92 -34.13 41.28 -13.46
CA GLN A 92 -33.92 42.67 -13.84
C GLN A 92 -34.35 42.97 -15.29
N GLN A 93 -34.33 41.98 -16.19
CA GLN A 93 -34.90 42.11 -17.54
C GLN A 93 -36.43 41.94 -17.59
N ARG A 94 -37.05 41.45 -16.52
CA ARG A 94 -38.51 41.28 -16.42
C ARG A 94 -39.22 42.49 -15.80
N GLU A 95 -38.49 43.40 -15.17
CA GLU A 95 -38.96 44.71 -14.69
C GLU A 95 -38.70 45.79 -15.75
#